data_AF-A0A6M8VLN9-F1
#
_entry.id   AF-A0A6M8VLN9-F1
#
_cell.length_a   1.000
_cell.length_b   1.000
_cell.length_c   1.000
_cell.angle_alpha   90.00
_cell.angle_beta   90.00
_cell.angle_gamma   90.00
#
_symmetry.space_group_name_H-M   'P 1'
#
loop_
_entity.id
_entity.type
_entity.pdbx_description
1 polymer ?
#
loop_
_entity_poly.entity_id
_entity_poly.type
_entity_poly.pdbx_seq_one_letter_code
_entity_poly.pdbx_strand_id
1 'polypeptide(L)' 'MLTDPLQFSCPWCGSTNDLEHDPGEAGQILIQDCSVCCSPIEIEVPAEADSAPRVRREGD' A
#
# COMPACT_ATOMS: atom_id res chain seq x y z
N MET A 1 -12.51 -8.55 -15.02
CA MET A 1 -11.22 -7.84 -14.98
C MET A 1 -10.62 -8.21 -13.63
N LEU A 2 -9.50 -8.93 -13.61
CA LEU A 2 -8.77 -9.21 -12.37
C LEU A 2 -7.58 -8.25 -12.40
N THR A 3 -7.61 -7.22 -11.56
CA THR A 3 -6.41 -6.46 -11.21
C THR A 3 -5.62 -7.32 -10.22
N ASP A 4 -4.38 -7.69 -10.57
CA ASP A 4 -3.50 -8.39 -9.64
C ASP A 4 -3.12 -7.42 -8.50
N PRO A 5 -3.37 -7.76 -7.22
CA PRO A 5 -3.03 -6.88 -6.12
C PRO A 5 -1.51 -6.75 -5.96
N LEU A 6 -1.05 -5.54 -5.64
CA LEU A 6 0.34 -5.27 -5.30
C LEU A 6 0.60 -5.72 -3.86
N GLN A 7 1.70 -6.42 -3.62
CA GLN A 7 2.04 -6.87 -2.27
C GLN A 7 3.08 -5.98 -1.62
N PHE A 8 2.92 -5.69 -0.33
CA PHE A 8 3.88 -4.90 0.43
C PHE A 8 4.01 -5.39 1.87
N SER A 9 5.14 -5.05 2.53
CA SER A 9 5.38 -5.42 3.92
C SER A 9 4.98 -4.30 4.87
N CYS A 10 4.23 -4.66 5.92
CA CYS A 10 3.82 -3.72 6.96
C CYS A 10 5.04 -3.21 7.74
N PRO A 11 5.24 -1.88 7.86
CA PRO A 11 6.37 -1.31 8.58
C PRO A 11 6.26 -1.43 10.11
N TRP A 12 5.11 -1.88 10.62
CA TRP A 12 4.86 -2.08 12.06
C TRP A 12 5.22 -3.50 12.51
N CYS A 13 4.57 -4.51 11.94
CA CYS A 13 4.71 -5.91 12.35
C CYS A 13 5.51 -6.78 11.35
N GLY A 14 5.78 -6.28 10.14
CA GLY A 14 6.50 -7.02 9.10
C GLY A 14 5.66 -8.01 8.28
N SER A 15 4.34 -8.10 8.49
CA SER A 15 3.49 -9.00 7.69
C SER A 15 3.32 -8.52 6.25
N THR A 16 3.08 -9.44 5.32
CA THR A 16 2.70 -9.10 3.94
C THR A 16 1.23 -8.68 3.89
N ASN A 17 0.94 -7.58 3.19
CA ASN A 17 -0.39 -7.03 2.96
C ASN A 17 -0.58 -6.83 1.45
N ASP A 18 -1.84 -6.78 1.03
CA ASP A 18 -2.25 -6.58 -0.36
C ASP A 18 -2.81 -5.17 -0.55
N LEU A 19 -2.36 -4.51 -1.60
CA LEU A 19 -2.79 -3.19 -2.06
C LEU A 19 -3.59 -3.38 -3.35
N GLU A 20 -4.83 -2.90 -3.36
CA GLU A 20 -5.62 -2.83 -4.58
C GLU A 20 -5.02 -1.76 -5.49
N HIS A 21 -4.56 -2.15 -6.68
CA HIS A 21 -4.02 -1.21 -7.65
C HIS A 21 -5.17 -0.61 -8.48
N ASP A 22 -5.70 0.53 -8.03
CA ASP A 22 -6.64 1.32 -8.81
C ASP A 22 -5.90 2.40 -9.62
N PRO A 23 -6.02 2.41 -10.97
CA PRO A 23 -5.35 3.39 -11.81
C PRO A 23 -5.82 4.84 -11.58
N GLY A 24 -6.99 5.04 -10.97
CA GLY A 24 -7.46 6.35 -10.52
C GLY A 24 -6.75 6.88 -9.27
N GLU A 25 -6.10 6.01 -8.50
CA GLU A 25 -5.34 6.36 -7.29
C GLU A 25 -3.85 6.59 -7.55
N ALA A 26 -3.43 6.51 -8.81
CA ALA A 26 -2.08 6.83 -9.24
C ALA A 26 -1.62 8.23 -8.75
N GLY A 27 -0.53 8.26 -7.98
CA GLY A 27 0.02 9.49 -7.39
C GLY A 27 -0.68 9.99 -6.13
N GLN A 28 -1.64 9.23 -5.60
CA GLN A 28 -2.30 9.53 -4.33
C GLN A 28 -1.59 8.85 -3.15
N ILE A 29 -1.84 9.38 -1.96
CA ILE A 29 -1.46 8.74 -0.69
C ILE A 29 -2.72 8.10 -0.11
N LEU A 30 -2.66 6.80 0.12
CA LEU A 30 -3.70 6.01 0.74
C LEU A 30 -3.31 5.70 2.19
N ILE A 31 -4.30 5.69 3.06
CA ILE A 31 -4.16 5.18 4.43
C ILE A 31 -4.86 3.83 4.47
N GLN A 32 -4.10 2.76 4.75
CA GLN A 32 -4.64 1.41 4.89
C GLN A 32 -4.19 0.81 6.23
N ASP A 33 -5.11 0.18 6.95
CA ASP A 33 -4.77 -0.57 8.15
C ASP A 33 -4.14 -1.91 7.81
N CYS A 34 -3.11 -2.31 8.57
CA CYS A 34 -2.56 -3.65 8.45
C CYS A 34 -3.60 -4.73 8.77
N SER A 35 -3.73 -5.75 7.91
CA SER A 35 -4.64 -6.88 8.10
C SER A 35 -4.30 -7.77 9.32
N VAL A 36 -3.10 -7.62 9.89
CA VAL A 36 -2.61 -8.43 11.01
C VAL A 36 -2.55 -7.62 12.31
N CYS A 37 -1.95 -6.43 12.29
CA CYS A 37 -1.73 -5.62 13.50
C CYS A 37 -2.64 -4.40 13.64
N CYS A 38 -3.55 -4.17 12.68
CA CYS A 38 -4.51 -3.07 12.67
C CYS A 38 -3.88 -1.68 12.91
N SER A 39 -2.61 -1.50 12.52
CA SER A 39 -1.92 -0.22 12.59
C SER A 39 -2.01 0.47 11.23
N PRO A 40 -2.25 1.79 11.20
CA PRO A 40 -2.42 2.54 9.95
C PRO A 40 -1.08 2.70 9.22
N ILE A 41 -1.13 2.56 7.89
CA ILE A 41 0.02 2.58 7.00
C ILE A 41 -0.26 3.60 5.89
N GLU A 42 0.70 4.50 5.67
CA GLU A 42 0.70 5.42 4.54
C GLU A 42 1.33 4.76 3.32
N ILE A 43 0.58 4.74 2.22
CA ILE A 43 0.97 4.07 0.98
C ILE A 43 0.89 5.09 -0.16
N GLU A 44 2.04 5.43 -0.73
CA GLU A 44 2.12 6.27 -1.92
C GLU A 44 2.03 5.37 -3.16
N VAL A 45 0.91 5.49 -3.88
CA VAL A 45 0.66 4.71 -5.09
C VAL A 45 1.49 5.31 -6.22
N PRO A 46 2.38 4.53 -6.86
CA PRO A 46 3.20 5.05 -7.92
C PRO A 46 2.33 5.37 -9.15
N ALA A 47 2.70 6.43 -9.87
CA ALA A 47 2.02 6.80 -11.11
C ALA A 47 2.29 5.80 -12.26
N GLU A 48 3.36 5.01 -12.13
CA GLU A 48 3.81 4.03 -13.11
C GLU A 48 3.53 2.62 -12.59
N ALA A 49 2.86 1.79 -13.40
CA ALA A 49 2.46 0.44 -13.02
C ALA A 49 3.63 -0.52 -12.72
N ASP A 50 4.83 -0.25 -13.24
CA ASP A 50 6.06 -1.04 -13.01
C ASP A 50 6.82 -0.63 -11.73
N SER A 51 6.36 0.41 -11.02
CA SER A 51 7.02 0.88 -9.81
C SER A 51 6.40 0.24 -8.56
N ALA A 52 7.24 -0.05 -7.57
CA ALA A 52 6.77 -0.53 -6.26
C ALA A 52 6.15 0.63 -5.46
N PRO A 53 5.07 0.38 -4.69
CA PRO A 53 4.49 1.39 -3.81
C PRO A 53 5.46 1.77 -2.68
N ARG A 54 5.46 3.05 -2.30
CA ARG A 54 6.24 3.51 -1.13
C ARG A 54 5.37 3.37 0.11
N VAL A 55 5.91 2.72 1.13
CA VAL A 55 5.15 2.36 2.33
C VAL A 55 5.83 2.97 3.55
N ARG A 56 5.05 3.67 4.38
CA ARG A 56 5.51 4.35 5.60
C ARG A 56 4.50 4.16 6.73
N ARG A 57 4.94 4.46 7.95
CA ARG A 57 4.07 4.49 9.13
C ARG A 57 3.33 5.83 9.11
N GLU A 58 2.03 5.83 9.42
CA GLU A 58 1.30 7.09 9.52
C GLU A 58 1.95 8.01 10.56
N GLY A 59 2.34 9.20 10.12
CA GLY A 59 2.95 10.24 10.98
C GLY A 59 4.46 10.16 11.17
N ASP A 60 5.18 9.38 10.34
CA ASP A 60 6.66 9.41 10.23
C ASP A 60 7.18 10.65 9.50
#